data_AF-A0A183JTK4-F1
#
_entry.id   AF-A0A183JTK4-F1
#
_cell.length_a   1.000
_cell.length_b   1.000
_cell.length_c   1.000
_cell.angle_alpha   90.00
_cell.angle_beta   90.00
_cell.angle_gamma   90.00
#
_symmetry.space_group_name_H-M   'P 1'
#
loop_
_entity.id
_entity.type
_entity.pdbx_description
1 polymer ?
#
loop_
_entity_poly.entity_id
_entity_poly.type
_entity_poly.pdbx_seq_one_letter_code
_entity_poly.pdbx_strand_id
1 'polypeptide(L)' 'MWDTGRAFQIAAGMRRYNLEVLGISETHWTQVGQQRQASGELLLYSGHKEKNAPHTQGVALMLSKQA' A
#
# COMPACT_ATOMS: atom_id res chain seq x y z
N MET A 1 3.60 7.91 6.42
CA MET A 1 4.45 6.71 6.60
C MET A 1 3.53 5.55 6.94
N TRP A 2 3.64 4.42 6.24
CA TRP A 2 2.75 3.28 6.45
C TRP A 2 3.00 2.68 7.83
N ASP A 3 1.94 2.30 8.55
CA ASP A 3 2.10 1.56 9.81
C ASP A 3 2.67 0.17 9.49
N THR A 4 3.92 -0.06 9.89
CA THR A 4 4.64 -1.32 9.69
C THR A 4 3.82 -2.52 10.16
N GLY A 5 3.06 -2.39 11.26
CA GLY A 5 2.19 -3.45 11.78
C GLY A 5 1.05 -3.81 10.82
N ARG A 6 0.40 -2.79 10.23
CA ARG A 6 -0.66 -3.00 9.22
C ARG A 6 -0.10 -3.61 7.94
N ALA A 7 1.10 -3.21 7.53
CA ALA A 7 1.79 -3.76 6.35
C ALA A 7 1.96 -5.27 6.44
N PHE A 8 2.48 -5.74 7.58
CA PHE A 8 2.72 -7.16 7.81
C PHE A 8 1.43 -7.97 7.86
N GLN A 9 0.36 -7.44 8.45
CA GLN A 9 -0.94 -8.11 8.47
C GLN A 9 -1.52 -8.29 7.06
N ILE A 10 -1.42 -7.26 6.22
CA ILE A 10 -1.88 -7.33 4.83
C ILE A 10 -1.03 -8.31 4.02
N ALA A 11 0.31 -8.27 4.16
CA ALA A 11 1.20 -9.20 3.48
C ALA A 11 0.92 -10.66 3.90
N ALA A 12 0.64 -10.91 5.18
CA ALA A 12 0.23 -12.22 5.67
C ALA A 12 -1.12 -12.67 5.06
N GLY A 13 -2.07 -11.74 4.93
CA GLY A 13 -3.34 -11.96 4.23
C GLY A 13 -3.14 -12.34 2.76
N MET A 14 -2.33 -11.57 2.02
CA MET A 14 -2.01 -11.87 0.63
C MET A 14 -1.41 -13.26 0.46
N ARG A 15 -0.49 -13.67 1.35
CA ARG A 15 0.10 -15.03 1.34
C ARG A 15 -0.95 -16.10 1.61
N ARG A 16 -1.87 -15.86 2.55
CA ARG A 16 -2.95 -16.81 2.88
C ARG A 16 -3.89 -17.03 1.71
N TYR A 17 -4.18 -15.98 0.94
CA TYR A 17 -5.07 -16.04 -0.21
C TYR A 17 -4.34 -16.20 -1.55
N ASN A 18 -3.02 -16.40 -1.52
CA ASN A 18 -2.16 -16.50 -2.69
C ASN A 18 -2.36 -15.35 -3.71
N LEU A 19 -2.50 -14.12 -3.20
CA LEU A 19 -2.70 -12.92 -4.02
C LEU A 19 -1.35 -12.36 -4.48
N GLU A 20 -1.24 -12.05 -5.77
CA GLU A 20 -0.07 -11.38 -6.35
C GLU A 20 -0.18 -9.86 -6.25
N VAL A 21 -1.39 -9.32 -6.38
CA VAL A 21 -1.67 -7.87 -6.35
C VAL A 21 -2.86 -7.61 -5.43
N LEU A 22 -2.74 -6.60 -4.57
CA LEU A 22 -3.84 -6.10 -3.75
C LEU A 22 -3.99 -4.59 -3.91
N GLY A 23 -5.20 -4.16 -4.28
CA GLY A 23 -5.58 -2.74 -4.27
C GLY A 23 -6.06 -2.29 -2.89
N ILE A 24 -5.57 -1.14 -2.44
CA ILE A 24 -5.91 -0.52 -1.16
C ILE A 24 -6.40 0.90 -1.45
N SER A 25 -7.69 1.13 -1.31
CA SER A 25 -8.31 2.45 -1.40
C SER A 25 -8.32 3.11 -0.01
N GLU A 26 -8.38 4.45 0.06
CA GLU A 26 -8.40 5.24 1.31
C GLU A 26 -7.09 5.20 2.10
N THR A 27 -6.00 5.46 1.41
CA THR A 27 -4.72 5.64 2.08
C THR A 27 -4.47 7.14 2.23
N HIS A 28 -4.16 7.61 3.45
CA HIS A 28 -3.86 9.03 3.73
C HIS A 28 -2.52 9.49 3.11
N TRP A 29 -2.19 9.03 1.90
CA TRP A 29 -1.01 9.44 1.19
C TRP A 29 -1.24 10.81 0.57
N THR A 30 -0.25 11.68 0.76
CA THR A 30 -0.23 13.01 0.12
C THR A 30 0.73 13.05 -1.05
N GLN A 31 1.34 11.93 -1.40
CA GLN A 31 2.41 11.87 -2.40
C GLN A 31 2.27 10.61 -3.24
N VAL A 32 2.93 10.65 -4.40
CA VAL A 32 3.16 9.46 -5.23
C VAL A 32 4.52 8.90 -4.86
N GLY A 33 4.60 7.59 -4.68
CA GLY A 33 5.85 6.95 -4.34
C GLY A 33 5.78 5.43 -4.38
N GLN A 34 6.94 4.84 -4.13
CA GLN A 34 7.13 3.41 -4.06
C GLN A 34 7.96 3.08 -2.83
N GLN A 35 7.61 2.01 -2.12
CA GLN A 35 8.35 1.52 -0.98
C GLN A 35 8.44 0.00 -1.03
N ARG A 36 9.65 -0.55 -0.93
CA ARG A 36 9.85 -1.99 -0.75
C ARG A 36 9.81 -2.32 0.73
N GLN A 37 8.97 -3.27 1.12
CA GLN A 37 8.90 -3.75 2.50
C GLN A 37 10.08 -4.67 2.81
N ALA A 38 10.44 -4.83 4.09
CA ALA A 38 11.48 -5.76 4.52
C ALA A 38 11.14 -7.22 4.17
N SER A 39 9.85 -7.56 4.17
CA SER A 39 9.34 -8.84 3.72
C SER A 39 9.34 -9.01 2.19
N GLY A 40 9.74 -7.96 1.45
CA GLY A 40 10.06 -7.84 0.02
C GLY A 40 8.88 -7.63 -0.93
N GLU A 41 7.67 -7.50 -0.41
CA GLU A 41 6.52 -6.94 -1.12
C GLU A 41 6.78 -5.47 -1.52
N LEU A 42 6.26 -5.06 -2.67
CA LEU A 42 6.41 -3.70 -3.20
C LEU A 42 5.10 -2.94 -2.99
N LEU A 43 5.16 -1.81 -2.31
CA LEU A 43 4.02 -0.91 -2.14
C LEU A 43 4.17 0.25 -3.11
N LEU A 44 3.25 0.37 -4.05
CA LEU A 44 3.05 1.55 -4.87
C LEU A 44 1.95 2.38 -4.24
N TYR A 45 2.11 3.70 -4.18
CA TYR A 45 1.05 4.55 -3.68
C TYR A 45 0.99 5.86 -4.44
N SER A 46 -0.22 6.38 -4.53
CA SER A 46 -0.53 7.66 -5.12
C SER A 46 -1.50 8.37 -4.21
N GLY A 47 -1.31 9.67 -4.07
CA GLY A 47 -2.09 10.49 -3.16
C GLY A 47 -1.90 11.96 -3.47
N HIS A 48 -2.87 12.77 -3.07
CA HIS A 48 -2.92 14.17 -3.45
C HIS A 48 -2.13 15.05 -2.46
N LYS A 49 -1.27 15.94 -2.98
CA LYS A 49 -0.37 16.80 -2.17
C LYS A 49 -1.09 17.76 -1.23
N GLU A 50 -2.35 18.07 -1.51
CA GLU A 50 -3.12 18.99 -0.67
C GLU A 50 -3.51 18.35 0.65
N LYS A 51 -3.02 18.94 1.75
CA LYS A 51 -3.35 18.57 3.14
C LYS A 51 -4.86 18.59 3.44
N ASN A 52 -5.63 19.34 2.65
CA ASN A 52 -7.08 19.52 2.80
C ASN A 52 -7.88 18.88 1.65
N ALA A 53 -7.23 18.15 0.73
CA ALA A 53 -7.98 17.40 -0.28
C ALA A 53 -8.85 16.35 0.42
N PRO A 54 -10.06 16.10 -0.09
CA PRO A 54 -10.94 15.08 0.49
C PRO A 54 -10.15 13.77 0.63
N HIS A 55 -10.19 13.17 1.81
CA HIS A 55 -9.41 11.99 2.22
C HIS A 55 -9.76 10.69 1.44
N THR A 56 -10.34 10.82 0.25
CA THR A 56 -10.90 9.76 -0.59
C THR A 56 -10.03 9.41 -1.80
N GLN A 57 -8.94 10.13 -2.05
CA GLN A 57 -8.22 10.06 -3.33
C GLN A 57 -6.90 9.28 -3.30
N GLY A 58 -6.46 8.79 -2.13
CA GLY A 58 -5.24 8.00 -2.03
C GLY A 58 -5.45 6.54 -2.37
N VAL A 59 -4.74 6.04 -3.39
CA VAL A 59 -4.75 4.63 -3.79
C VAL A 59 -3.36 4.06 -3.60
N ALA A 60 -3.29 2.86 -3.02
CA ALA A 60 -2.07 2.07 -2.96
C ALA A 60 -2.27 0.69 -3.58
N LEU A 61 -1.21 0.14 -4.16
CA LEU A 61 -1.13 -1.23 -4.64
C LEU A 61 -0.01 -1.93 -3.88
N MET A 62 -0.31 -3.08 -3.31
CA MET A 62 0.70 -3.97 -2.74
C MET A 62 0.92 -5.14 -3.70
N LEU A 63 2.18 -5.35 -4.07
CA LEU A 63 2.63 -6.41 -4.97
C LEU A 63 3.42 -7.43 -4.17
N SER A 64 3.14 -8.72 -4.39
CA SER A 64 3.92 -9.80 -3.80
C SER A 64 5.34 -9.81 -4.35
N LYS A 65 6.25 -10.57 -3.72
CA LYS A 65 7.60 -10.81 -4.26
C LYS A 65 7.61 -11.52 -5.63
N GLN A 66 6.54 -12.23 -5.93
CA GLN A 66 6.42 -13.12 -7.09
C GLN A 66 5.70 -12.47 -8.26
N ALA A 67 5.05 -11.31 -8.02
CA ALA A 67 4.37 -10.51 -9.02
C ALA A 67 5.34 -9.81 -9.97
#